data_AF-A0A0C7NL15-F1
#
_entry.id   AF-A0A0C7NL15-F1
#
_cell.length_a   1.000
_cell.length_b   1.000
_cell.length_c   1.000
_cell.angle_alpha   90.00
_cell.angle_beta   90.00
_cell.angle_gamma   90.00
#
_symmetry.space_group_name_H-M   'P 1'
#
loop_
_entity.id
_entity.type
_entity.pdbx_description
1 polymer ?
#
loop_
_entity_poly.entity_id
_entity_poly.type
_entity_poly.pdbx_seq_one_letter_code
_entity_poly.pdbx_strand_id
1 'polypeptide(L)'
;MEEYLTFDDVLLLPQESSVLPSQIDTTSRLVKNIFLKIPFLSAAMDTVTEYKMAKAMAREGAVGVIHKNLSIEQQAYEVSKVKRTENGIIYDPITIGPNTTIKEAENIMKEYGIGGLPVVDKDLTLLGILTNRDIRFERNSNNKAKDLMTPFEHLIVAGPHITLEEAREILHHNKIEKLPIIDGERKIIGLITIKDIISVIENPNATRDDKGRLVVGAAVGVSDGLVRTEELVKAGVDFVVLDSAHGHSKNIMQMLKAIKERFPELPVIAGNIATAQAAKDLIECGADALKVGIGPGSICTTRVISGVGVPQLSAIMKVSEVANKYNVPIIADGGIRFSGDIVKALAAGASTVMMGNIFAGTEEAPGETIIYQGRKFKSYRGMGSLAAMEKGSKDRYFQENVPNEKLVPEGVEAMVPYKGEVKDVIVQLIGGVKAGMGYIGAENIEALKRRAEFIKITNASVIENHPHDVQITREAPNYFFS
;
A
#
# COMPACT_ATOMS: atom_id res chain seq x y z
N MET A 1 9.89 -18.07 33.77
CA MET A 1 9.68 -17.02 32.77
C MET A 1 8.65 -17.53 31.78
N GLU A 2 7.73 -16.68 31.35
CA GLU A 2 6.79 -17.02 30.28
C GLU A 2 7.58 -17.23 28.97
N GLU A 3 7.19 -18.23 28.17
CA GLU A 3 7.87 -18.57 26.93
C GLU A 3 7.34 -17.73 25.75
N TYR A 4 8.24 -17.31 24.87
CA TYR A 4 7.91 -16.53 23.66
C TYR A 4 8.48 -17.23 22.43
N LEU A 5 7.70 -17.25 21.36
CA LEU A 5 7.93 -18.02 20.14
C LEU A 5 7.97 -17.12 18.90
N THR A 6 8.76 -17.51 17.92
CA THR A 6 8.78 -16.98 16.56
C THR A 6 8.14 -17.97 15.59
N PHE A 7 8.11 -17.65 14.29
CA PHE A 7 7.47 -18.50 13.27
C PHE A 7 8.12 -19.88 13.13
N ASP A 8 9.43 -20.00 13.33
CA ASP A 8 10.17 -21.27 13.25
C ASP A 8 9.97 -22.19 14.46
N ASP A 9 9.46 -21.68 15.57
CA ASP A 9 9.24 -22.51 16.75
C ASP A 9 7.93 -23.31 16.64
N VAL A 10 7.13 -23.10 15.59
CA VAL A 10 5.79 -23.70 15.46
C VAL A 10 5.46 -24.17 14.04
N LEU A 11 4.51 -25.09 13.95
CA LEU A 11 3.72 -25.39 12.75
C LEU A 11 2.22 -25.23 13.06
N LEU A 12 1.41 -25.16 12.01
CA LEU A 12 -0.05 -25.25 12.11
C LEU A 12 -0.47 -26.71 11.95
N LEU A 13 -1.31 -27.19 12.85
CA LEU A 13 -1.85 -28.54 12.81
C LEU A 13 -2.88 -28.65 11.68
N PRO A 14 -2.71 -29.58 10.71
CA PRO A 14 -3.73 -29.83 9.69
C PRO A 14 -5.03 -30.31 10.31
N GLN A 15 -6.17 -29.95 9.70
CA GLN A 15 -7.50 -30.28 10.19
C GLN A 15 -8.40 -30.76 9.04
N GLU A 16 -9.58 -31.29 9.38
CA GLU A 16 -10.60 -31.63 8.40
C GLU A 16 -10.95 -30.41 7.55
N SER A 17 -11.01 -30.59 6.22
CA SER A 17 -11.27 -29.53 5.27
C SER A 17 -12.21 -30.00 4.16
N SER A 18 -13.26 -29.21 3.93
CA SER A 18 -14.17 -29.34 2.79
C SER A 18 -14.02 -28.20 1.78
N VAL A 19 -13.02 -27.32 1.97
CA VAL A 19 -12.85 -26.09 1.20
C VAL A 19 -11.66 -26.22 0.25
N LEU A 20 -11.89 -25.93 -1.02
CA LEU A 20 -10.81 -25.89 -2.00
C LEU A 20 -10.09 -24.53 -1.97
N PRO A 21 -8.77 -24.47 -2.16
CA PRO A 21 -8.02 -23.20 -2.18
C PRO A 21 -8.59 -22.13 -3.12
N SER A 22 -9.20 -22.53 -4.23
CA SER A 22 -9.85 -21.60 -5.18
C SER A 22 -11.10 -20.91 -4.62
N GLN A 23 -11.74 -21.49 -3.61
CA GLN A 23 -12.97 -20.98 -2.97
C GLN A 23 -12.67 -20.07 -1.76
N ILE A 24 -11.42 -20.01 -1.32
CA ILE A 24 -11.02 -19.30 -0.11
C ILE A 24 -11.04 -17.80 -0.34
N ASP A 25 -11.75 -17.09 0.54
CA ASP A 25 -11.78 -15.64 0.61
C ASP A 25 -10.71 -15.12 1.57
N THR A 26 -9.70 -14.45 1.01
CA THR A 26 -8.62 -13.83 1.79
C THR A 26 -8.90 -12.39 2.16
N THR A 27 -10.12 -11.90 1.90
CA THR A 27 -10.52 -10.53 2.24
C THR A 27 -10.37 -10.30 3.74
N SER A 28 -9.70 -9.20 4.12
CA SER A 28 -9.46 -8.87 5.52
C SER A 28 -9.50 -7.37 5.78
N ARG A 29 -9.88 -6.98 6.98
CA ARG A 29 -9.97 -5.58 7.40
C ARG A 29 -8.58 -5.04 7.74
N LEU A 30 -8.17 -3.97 7.06
CA LEU A 30 -6.93 -3.25 7.39
C LEU A 30 -7.16 -2.27 8.55
N VAL A 31 -8.08 -1.33 8.38
CA VAL A 31 -8.35 -0.22 9.31
C VAL A 31 -9.72 0.37 9.01
N LYS A 32 -10.53 0.67 10.03
CA LYS A 32 -11.93 1.14 9.88
C LYS A 32 -12.71 0.34 8.80
N ASN A 33 -13.15 1.00 7.75
CA ASN A 33 -13.91 0.44 6.61
C ASN A 33 -13.04 0.05 5.40
N ILE A 34 -11.71 0.08 5.54
CA ILE A 34 -10.79 -0.32 4.47
C ILE A 34 -10.53 -1.83 4.57
N PHE A 35 -10.96 -2.56 3.56
CA PHE A 35 -10.76 -4.00 3.40
C PHE A 35 -9.84 -4.30 2.22
N LEU A 36 -8.96 -5.27 2.39
CA LEU A 36 -8.03 -5.72 1.35
C LEU A 36 -8.46 -7.08 0.86
N LYS A 37 -8.51 -7.30 -0.47
CA LYS A 37 -8.73 -8.63 -1.05
C LYS A 37 -7.57 -9.58 -0.79
N ILE A 38 -6.37 -9.02 -0.76
CA ILE A 38 -5.13 -9.69 -0.40
C ILE A 38 -4.57 -8.98 0.84
N PRO A 39 -4.40 -9.68 1.98
CA PRO A 39 -4.13 -9.04 3.29
C PRO A 39 -2.67 -8.59 3.44
N PHE A 40 -2.08 -8.01 2.41
CA PHE A 40 -0.66 -7.63 2.33
C PHE A 40 -0.49 -6.11 2.28
N LEU A 41 0.60 -5.65 2.89
CA LEU A 41 1.06 -4.27 2.83
C LEU A 41 2.54 -4.24 2.46
N SER A 42 2.92 -3.34 1.56
CA SER A 42 4.34 -3.03 1.35
C SER A 42 4.81 -2.01 2.39
N ALA A 43 5.97 -2.29 3.01
CA ALA A 43 6.47 -1.51 4.13
C ALA A 43 6.83 -0.06 3.74
N ALA A 44 6.65 0.86 4.68
CA ALA A 44 6.98 2.28 4.53
C ALA A 44 8.48 2.54 4.61
N MET A 45 9.21 2.12 3.57
CA MET A 45 10.66 2.22 3.49
C MET A 45 11.10 2.78 2.14
N ASP A 46 12.19 3.55 2.15
CA ASP A 46 12.74 4.23 0.97
C ASP A 46 13.37 3.32 -0.08
N THR A 47 13.45 2.02 0.21
CA THR A 47 13.85 0.96 -0.73
C THR A 47 12.72 0.00 -1.06
N VAL A 48 11.49 0.27 -0.59
CA VAL A 48 10.32 -0.62 -0.77
C VAL A 48 9.16 0.10 -1.44
N THR A 49 8.69 1.23 -0.90
CA THR A 49 7.39 1.79 -1.31
C THR A 49 7.41 3.27 -1.65
N GLU A 50 7.33 3.55 -2.95
CA GLU A 50 6.92 4.84 -3.55
C GLU A 50 5.70 4.60 -4.48
N TYR A 51 5.30 5.56 -5.33
CA TYR A 51 4.08 5.45 -6.12
C TYR A 51 3.99 4.18 -6.99
N LYS A 52 5.12 3.70 -7.56
CA LYS A 52 5.11 2.53 -8.45
C LYS A 52 4.65 1.29 -7.69
N MET A 53 5.28 1.03 -6.54
CA MET A 53 4.94 -0.06 -5.64
C MET A 53 3.52 0.12 -5.10
N ALA A 54 3.17 1.29 -4.57
CA ALA A 54 1.84 1.52 -3.99
C ALA A 54 0.71 1.29 -5.00
N LYS A 55 0.88 1.77 -6.24
CA LYS A 55 -0.03 1.49 -7.36
C LYS A 55 -0.15 0.00 -7.66
N ALA A 56 0.99 -0.69 -7.78
CA ALA A 56 1.00 -2.11 -8.14
C ALA A 56 0.37 -2.98 -7.04
N MET A 57 0.69 -2.71 -5.77
CA MET A 57 0.06 -3.36 -4.62
C MET A 57 -1.46 -3.16 -4.62
N ALA A 58 -1.92 -1.91 -4.82
CA ALA A 58 -3.35 -1.59 -4.82
C ALA A 58 -4.11 -2.31 -5.94
N ARG A 59 -3.53 -2.43 -7.13
CA ARG A 59 -4.13 -3.17 -8.27
C ARG A 59 -4.36 -4.64 -8.00
N GLU A 60 -3.44 -5.28 -7.27
CA GLU A 60 -3.55 -6.69 -6.91
C GLU A 60 -4.47 -6.95 -5.70
N GLY A 61 -5.06 -5.90 -5.12
CA GLY A 61 -5.96 -6.02 -3.97
C GLY A 61 -5.26 -5.98 -2.60
N ALA A 62 -3.99 -5.59 -2.59
CA ALA A 62 -3.21 -5.23 -1.41
C ALA A 62 -3.16 -3.70 -1.27
N VAL A 63 -2.24 -3.14 -0.47
CA VAL A 63 -1.94 -1.68 -0.46
C VAL A 63 -0.45 -1.42 -0.22
N GLY A 64 0.02 -0.24 -0.59
CA GLY A 64 1.34 0.25 -0.21
C GLY A 64 1.28 1.44 0.72
N VAL A 65 2.30 1.58 1.57
CA VAL A 65 2.48 2.74 2.46
C VAL A 65 3.70 3.55 2.02
N ILE A 66 3.48 4.77 1.55
CA ILE A 66 4.55 5.69 1.12
C ILE A 66 5.40 6.09 2.34
N HIS A 67 6.72 5.94 2.26
CA HIS A 67 7.63 6.30 3.36
C HIS A 67 7.73 7.81 3.59
N LYS A 68 8.26 8.19 4.77
CA LYS A 68 8.44 9.61 5.18
C LYS A 68 9.84 10.19 4.95
N ASN A 69 10.81 9.41 4.46
CA ASN A 69 12.14 9.90 3.99
C ASN A 69 12.04 10.73 2.69
N LEU A 70 11.04 11.60 2.60
CA LEU A 70 10.77 12.56 1.53
C LEU A 70 10.40 13.89 2.19
N SER A 71 10.53 14.99 1.46
CA SER A 71 9.90 16.23 1.91
C SER A 71 8.37 16.03 2.02
N ILE A 72 7.69 16.88 2.78
CA ILE A 72 6.23 16.79 2.96
C ILE A 72 5.53 16.88 1.59
N GLU A 73 6.00 17.80 0.74
CA GLU A 73 5.47 18.06 -0.60
C GLU A 73 5.72 16.86 -1.52
N GLN A 74 6.90 16.27 -1.47
CA GLN A 74 7.24 15.09 -2.27
C GLN A 74 6.40 13.88 -1.87
N GLN A 75 6.21 13.64 -0.57
CA GLN A 75 5.38 12.54 -0.10
C GLN A 75 3.92 12.72 -0.49
N ALA A 76 3.37 13.93 -0.34
CA ALA A 76 2.04 14.28 -0.80
C ALA A 76 1.90 14.11 -2.32
N TYR A 77 2.95 14.46 -3.09
CA TYR A 77 2.98 14.24 -4.52
C TYR A 77 2.97 12.75 -4.89
N GLU A 78 3.73 11.89 -4.22
CA GLU A 78 3.67 10.43 -4.38
C GLU A 78 2.26 9.88 -4.16
N VAL A 79 1.58 10.31 -3.07
CA VAL A 79 0.18 9.96 -2.80
C VAL A 79 -0.72 10.41 -3.95
N SER A 80 -0.59 11.67 -4.37
CA SER A 80 -1.42 12.23 -5.44
C SER A 80 -1.28 11.44 -6.75
N LYS A 81 -0.08 10.95 -7.08
CA LYS A 81 0.15 10.11 -8.26
C LYS A 81 -0.63 8.80 -8.19
N VAL A 82 -0.67 8.15 -7.01
CA VAL A 82 -1.46 6.93 -6.83
C VAL A 82 -2.95 7.22 -6.98
N LYS A 83 -3.45 8.26 -6.30
CA LYS A 83 -4.88 8.64 -6.37
C LYS A 83 -5.33 9.08 -7.76
N ARG A 84 -4.43 9.54 -8.62
CA ARG A 84 -4.71 9.97 -10.01
C ARG A 84 -4.50 8.89 -11.07
N THR A 85 -3.91 7.74 -10.71
CA THR A 85 -3.55 6.72 -11.71
C THR A 85 -4.79 6.10 -12.36
N GLU A 86 -5.81 5.83 -11.56
CA GLU A 86 -7.05 5.17 -11.99
C GLU A 86 -8.21 5.83 -11.27
N ASN A 87 -9.20 6.28 -12.03
CA ASN A 87 -10.44 6.82 -11.48
C ASN A 87 -11.57 6.15 -12.24
N GLY A 88 -12.42 5.34 -11.59
CA GLY A 88 -13.61 4.83 -12.29
C GLY A 88 -14.40 5.97 -12.94
N ILE A 89 -14.68 7.00 -12.14
CA ILE A 89 -15.23 8.28 -12.59
C ILE A 89 -14.32 9.39 -12.07
N ILE A 90 -13.86 10.29 -12.95
CA ILE A 90 -13.12 11.48 -12.57
C ILE A 90 -14.14 12.57 -12.23
N TYR A 91 -14.46 12.78 -10.95
CA TYR A 91 -15.47 13.76 -10.52
C TYR A 91 -15.05 15.24 -10.67
N ASP A 92 -13.75 15.52 -10.65
CA ASP A 92 -13.21 16.88 -10.80
C ASP A 92 -12.17 16.89 -11.93
N PRO A 93 -12.61 16.80 -13.20
CA PRO A 93 -11.70 16.73 -14.33
C PRO A 93 -11.01 18.07 -14.52
N ILE A 94 -9.72 18.05 -14.88
CA ILE A 94 -8.98 19.27 -15.21
C ILE A 94 -9.58 19.88 -16.48
N THR A 95 -10.14 21.08 -16.35
CA THR A 95 -10.78 21.82 -17.44
C THR A 95 -9.93 22.99 -17.92
N ILE A 96 -10.15 23.44 -19.17
CA ILE A 96 -9.56 24.65 -19.73
C ILE A 96 -10.63 25.60 -20.27
N GLY A 97 -10.27 26.87 -20.43
CA GLY A 97 -11.16 27.87 -21.04
C GLY A 97 -11.10 27.83 -22.58
N PRO A 98 -12.10 28.40 -23.28
CA PRO A 98 -12.14 28.41 -24.75
C PRO A 98 -11.00 29.23 -25.37
N ASN A 99 -10.39 30.16 -24.61
CA ASN A 99 -9.30 31.00 -25.06
C ASN A 99 -7.90 30.50 -24.66
N THR A 100 -7.81 29.38 -23.94
CA THR A 100 -6.54 28.75 -23.60
C THR A 100 -5.80 28.37 -24.88
N THR A 101 -4.50 28.69 -24.94
CA THR A 101 -3.68 28.37 -26.13
C THR A 101 -3.37 26.88 -26.19
N ILE A 102 -3.11 26.36 -27.40
CA ILE A 102 -2.69 24.95 -27.54
C ILE A 102 -1.42 24.65 -26.76
N LYS A 103 -0.46 25.60 -26.71
CA LYS A 103 0.75 25.45 -25.90
C LYS A 103 0.47 25.24 -24.41
N GLU A 104 -0.45 26.02 -23.84
CA GLU A 104 -0.85 25.88 -22.44
C GLU A 104 -1.57 24.55 -22.22
N ALA A 105 -2.49 24.17 -23.12
CA ALA A 105 -3.18 22.89 -23.05
C ALA A 105 -2.19 21.70 -23.11
N GLU A 106 -1.20 21.73 -24.00
CA GLU A 106 -0.14 20.70 -24.09
C GLU A 106 0.68 20.60 -22.81
N ASN A 107 1.03 21.73 -22.19
CA ASN A 107 1.75 21.73 -20.92
C ASN A 107 0.94 21.07 -19.82
N ILE A 108 -0.36 21.39 -19.71
CA ILE A 108 -1.28 20.76 -18.76
C ILE A 108 -1.38 19.25 -19.06
N MET A 109 -1.61 18.87 -20.31
CA MET A 109 -1.69 17.45 -20.70
C MET A 109 -0.42 16.69 -20.33
N LYS A 110 0.77 17.30 -20.53
CA LYS A 110 2.06 16.71 -20.19
C LYS A 110 2.32 16.63 -18.68
N GLU A 111 2.01 17.70 -17.96
CA GLU A 111 2.18 17.79 -16.50
C GLU A 111 1.32 16.76 -15.78
N TYR A 112 0.06 16.64 -16.17
CA TYR A 112 -0.90 15.74 -15.54
C TYR A 112 -0.98 14.36 -16.20
N GLY A 113 -0.29 14.15 -17.33
CA GLY A 113 -0.31 12.88 -18.06
C GLY A 113 -1.68 12.51 -18.63
N ILE A 114 -2.50 13.51 -18.97
CA ILE A 114 -3.87 13.34 -19.46
C ILE A 114 -3.97 13.61 -20.96
N GLY A 115 -4.75 12.80 -21.67
CA GLY A 115 -4.86 12.88 -23.12
C GLY A 115 -6.04 13.69 -23.64
N GLY A 116 -6.71 14.44 -22.77
CA GLY A 116 -7.80 15.34 -23.16
C GLY A 116 -8.33 16.18 -22.01
N LEU A 117 -8.84 17.35 -22.37
CA LEU A 117 -9.24 18.44 -21.49
C LEU A 117 -10.65 18.90 -21.89
N PRO A 118 -11.65 18.80 -21.00
CA PRO A 118 -12.92 19.46 -21.21
C PRO A 118 -12.73 20.97 -21.30
N VAL A 119 -13.38 21.59 -22.28
CA VAL A 119 -13.38 23.03 -22.49
C VAL A 119 -14.67 23.59 -21.92
N VAL A 120 -14.57 24.52 -20.96
CA VAL A 120 -15.71 25.06 -20.22
C VAL A 120 -15.74 26.57 -20.24
N ASP A 121 -16.92 27.16 -20.04
CA ASP A 121 -17.05 28.60 -19.79
C ASP A 121 -16.76 28.97 -18.32
N LYS A 122 -17.08 30.20 -17.92
CA LYS A 122 -16.86 30.69 -16.55
C LYS A 122 -17.73 30.01 -15.50
N ASP A 123 -18.86 29.43 -15.91
CA ASP A 123 -19.86 28.81 -15.03
C ASP A 123 -19.76 27.27 -15.06
N LEU A 124 -18.64 26.73 -15.58
CA LEU A 124 -18.37 25.31 -15.80
C LEU A 124 -19.28 24.62 -16.82
N THR A 125 -19.97 25.38 -17.67
CA THR A 125 -20.77 24.82 -18.77
C THR A 125 -19.86 24.19 -19.80
N LEU A 126 -20.11 22.93 -20.15
CA LEU A 126 -19.28 22.18 -21.11
C LEU A 126 -19.46 22.71 -22.53
N LEU A 127 -18.42 23.30 -23.11
CA LEU A 127 -18.41 23.83 -24.48
C LEU A 127 -17.88 22.82 -25.51
N GLY A 128 -16.97 21.94 -25.09
CA GLY A 128 -16.36 20.94 -25.97
C GLY A 128 -15.29 20.11 -25.25
N ILE A 129 -14.54 19.30 -25.98
CA ILE A 129 -13.36 18.60 -25.46
C ILE A 129 -12.20 18.74 -26.44
N LEU A 130 -11.01 19.04 -25.91
CA LEU A 130 -9.76 19.08 -26.66
C LEU A 130 -8.92 17.85 -26.30
N THR A 131 -8.48 17.08 -27.28
CA THR A 131 -7.74 15.83 -27.07
C THR A 131 -6.37 15.84 -27.75
N ASN A 132 -5.52 14.88 -27.37
CA ASN A 132 -4.24 14.65 -28.05
C ASN A 132 -4.37 14.47 -29.57
N ARG A 133 -5.50 13.99 -30.08
CA ARG A 133 -5.71 13.80 -31.52
C ARG A 133 -5.89 15.13 -32.24
N ASP A 134 -6.55 16.08 -31.58
CA ASP A 134 -6.90 17.38 -32.16
C ASP A 134 -5.65 18.28 -32.31
N ILE A 135 -4.69 18.15 -31.40
CA ILE A 135 -3.47 18.98 -31.37
C ILE A 135 -2.26 18.33 -32.05
N ARG A 136 -2.27 17.01 -32.31
CA ARG A 136 -1.09 16.23 -32.77
C ARG A 136 -0.40 16.79 -34.03
N PHE A 137 -1.16 17.42 -34.91
CA PHE A 137 -0.67 17.98 -36.17
C PHE A 137 -0.82 19.49 -36.27
N GLU A 138 -1.17 20.15 -35.16
CA GLU A 138 -1.26 21.61 -35.11
C GLU A 138 0.15 22.22 -35.13
N ARG A 139 0.38 23.13 -36.08
CA ARG A 139 1.68 23.80 -36.25
C ARG A 139 1.72 25.14 -35.52
N ASN A 140 0.57 25.74 -35.24
CA ASN A 140 0.47 27.01 -34.56
C ASN A 140 0.01 26.82 -33.11
N SER A 141 0.97 26.80 -32.19
CA SER A 141 0.70 26.62 -30.76
C SER A 141 -0.05 27.81 -30.10
N ASN A 142 -0.25 28.91 -30.83
CA ASN A 142 -1.04 30.08 -30.38
C ASN A 142 -2.53 29.99 -30.75
N ASN A 143 -2.95 28.97 -31.52
CA ASN A 143 -4.36 28.71 -31.74
C ASN A 143 -5.08 28.47 -30.41
N LYS A 144 -6.37 28.77 -30.34
CA LYS A 144 -7.15 28.65 -29.11
C LYS A 144 -7.85 27.29 -29.05
N ALA A 145 -8.09 26.81 -27.84
CA ALA A 145 -8.79 25.54 -27.60
C ALA A 145 -10.13 25.46 -28.34
N LYS A 146 -10.91 26.56 -28.36
CA LYS A 146 -12.21 26.61 -29.07
C LYS A 146 -12.13 26.35 -30.58
N ASP A 147 -10.98 26.61 -31.20
CA ASP A 147 -10.82 26.52 -32.66
C ASP A 147 -10.53 25.08 -33.10
N LEU A 148 -10.10 24.22 -32.16
CA LEU A 148 -9.64 22.84 -32.40
C LEU A 148 -10.40 21.77 -31.61
N MET A 149 -11.14 22.16 -30.56
CA MET A 149 -11.93 21.23 -29.76
C MET A 149 -13.06 20.59 -30.58
N THR A 150 -13.48 19.39 -30.19
CA THR A 150 -14.78 18.86 -30.63
C THR A 150 -15.90 19.66 -29.94
N PRO A 151 -16.77 20.37 -30.67
CA PRO A 151 -17.85 21.16 -30.08
C PRO A 151 -18.89 20.27 -29.40
N PHE A 152 -19.55 20.79 -28.36
CA PHE A 152 -20.55 20.06 -27.59
C PHE A 152 -21.66 19.44 -28.43
N GLU A 153 -22.08 20.09 -29.52
CA GLU A 153 -23.14 19.59 -30.41
C GLU A 153 -22.77 18.24 -31.06
N HIS A 154 -21.47 17.93 -31.09
CA HIS A 154 -20.91 16.69 -31.62
C HIS A 154 -20.38 15.75 -30.52
N LEU A 155 -20.54 16.11 -29.24
CA LEU A 155 -20.12 15.28 -28.12
C LEU A 155 -21.22 14.32 -27.70
N ILE A 156 -20.79 13.09 -27.42
CA ILE A 156 -21.57 12.17 -26.61
C ILE A 156 -21.24 12.46 -25.15
N VAL A 157 -22.28 12.65 -24.34
CA VAL A 157 -22.20 12.96 -22.91
C VAL A 157 -23.08 12.00 -22.12
N ALA A 158 -22.76 11.82 -20.84
CA ALA A 158 -23.53 11.01 -19.90
C ALA A 158 -24.12 11.85 -18.77
N GLY A 159 -25.20 11.36 -18.16
CA GLY A 159 -25.80 11.96 -16.97
C GLY A 159 -25.13 11.52 -15.66
N PRO A 160 -25.50 12.14 -14.52
CA PRO A 160 -24.84 11.95 -13.21
C PRO A 160 -24.90 10.52 -12.66
N HIS A 161 -25.80 9.69 -13.15
CA HIS A 161 -26.06 8.34 -12.62
C HIS A 161 -25.55 7.21 -13.52
N ILE A 162 -24.70 7.54 -14.51
CA ILE A 162 -24.11 6.55 -15.41
C ILE A 162 -23.28 5.53 -14.63
N THR A 163 -23.51 4.24 -14.88
CA THR A 163 -22.67 3.16 -14.36
C THR A 163 -21.42 2.96 -15.23
N LEU A 164 -20.37 2.32 -14.69
CA LEU A 164 -19.19 1.96 -15.49
C LEU A 164 -19.54 1.01 -16.64
N GLU A 165 -20.49 0.09 -16.43
CA GLU A 165 -20.98 -0.83 -17.45
C GLU A 165 -21.68 -0.09 -18.60
N GLU A 166 -22.58 0.85 -18.29
CA GLU A 166 -23.23 1.68 -19.31
C GLU A 166 -22.23 2.58 -20.01
N ALA A 167 -21.31 3.20 -19.27
CA ALA A 167 -20.23 4.00 -19.85
C ALA A 167 -19.37 3.17 -20.81
N ARG A 168 -19.08 1.90 -20.49
CA ARG A 168 -18.35 0.98 -21.37
C ARG A 168 -19.09 0.78 -22.69
N GLU A 169 -20.39 0.51 -22.63
CA GLU A 169 -21.23 0.34 -23.81
C GLU A 169 -21.28 1.61 -24.67
N ILE A 170 -21.45 2.78 -24.04
CA ILE A 170 -21.45 4.08 -24.75
C ILE A 170 -20.11 4.33 -25.45
N LEU A 171 -19.00 4.17 -24.73
CA LEU A 171 -17.65 4.37 -25.29
C LEU A 171 -17.38 3.39 -26.45
N HIS A 172 -17.79 2.12 -26.30
CA HIS A 172 -17.59 1.09 -27.32
C HIS A 172 -18.44 1.34 -28.57
N HIS A 173 -19.74 1.57 -28.41
CA HIS A 173 -20.68 1.79 -29.52
C HIS A 173 -20.32 3.03 -30.33
N ASN A 174 -19.97 4.13 -29.64
CA ASN A 174 -19.65 5.40 -30.28
C ASN A 174 -18.17 5.52 -30.69
N LYS A 175 -17.33 4.52 -30.38
CA LYS A 175 -15.89 4.47 -30.70
C LYS A 175 -15.12 5.71 -30.21
N ILE A 176 -15.47 6.18 -29.02
CA ILE A 176 -14.85 7.32 -28.35
C ILE A 176 -14.05 6.85 -27.13
N GLU A 177 -13.04 7.62 -26.74
CA GLU A 177 -12.15 7.27 -25.62
C GLU A 177 -12.52 7.97 -24.30
N LYS A 178 -13.37 9.01 -24.37
CA LYS A 178 -13.68 9.92 -23.26
C LYS A 178 -15.16 10.25 -23.29
N LEU A 179 -15.80 10.17 -22.13
CA LEU A 179 -17.22 10.40 -21.94
C LEU A 179 -17.39 11.45 -20.82
N PRO A 180 -17.62 12.73 -21.16
CA PRO A 180 -17.94 13.76 -20.18
C PRO A 180 -19.27 13.46 -19.50
N ILE A 181 -19.31 13.70 -18.19
CA ILE A 181 -20.53 13.62 -17.38
C ILE A 181 -21.01 15.04 -17.09
N ILE A 182 -22.26 15.32 -17.40
CA ILE A 182 -22.89 16.63 -17.17
C ILE A 182 -24.11 16.52 -16.26
N ASP A 183 -24.41 17.60 -15.56
CA ASP A 183 -25.68 17.76 -14.85
C ASP A 183 -26.82 18.20 -15.79
N GLY A 184 -28.01 18.46 -15.21
CA GLY A 184 -29.17 18.94 -15.96
C GLY A 184 -29.03 20.35 -16.55
N GLU A 185 -28.01 21.11 -16.15
CA GLU A 185 -27.70 22.47 -16.61
C GLU A 185 -26.49 22.50 -17.56
N ARG A 186 -26.02 21.34 -18.05
CA ARG A 186 -24.83 21.20 -18.92
C ARG A 186 -23.50 21.54 -18.22
N LYS A 187 -23.47 21.62 -16.89
CA LYS A 187 -22.21 21.78 -16.16
C LYS A 187 -21.47 20.45 -16.10
N ILE A 188 -20.16 20.49 -16.32
CA ILE A 188 -19.35 19.28 -16.20
C ILE A 188 -19.22 18.89 -14.72
N ILE A 189 -19.56 17.65 -14.43
CA ILE A 189 -19.48 17.06 -13.07
C ILE A 189 -18.61 15.80 -13.06
N GLY A 190 -18.10 15.38 -14.22
CA GLY A 190 -17.11 14.34 -14.29
C GLY A 190 -16.63 13.96 -15.69
N LEU A 191 -15.72 12.99 -15.76
CA LEU A 191 -15.18 12.42 -16.98
C LEU A 191 -14.89 10.92 -16.78
N ILE A 192 -15.31 10.09 -17.71
CA ILE A 192 -14.93 8.67 -17.77
C ILE A 192 -14.01 8.47 -18.97
N THR A 193 -12.94 7.70 -18.80
CA THR A 193 -12.06 7.34 -19.92
C THR A 193 -12.06 5.83 -20.16
N ILE A 194 -11.83 5.42 -21.41
CA ILE A 194 -11.71 4.01 -21.76
C ILE A 194 -10.56 3.33 -20.98
N LYS A 195 -9.50 4.08 -20.65
CA LYS A 195 -8.37 3.60 -19.86
C LYS A 195 -8.79 3.21 -18.45
N ASP A 196 -9.68 3.99 -17.83
CA ASP A 196 -10.20 3.70 -16.51
C ASP A 196 -11.09 2.44 -16.51
N ILE A 197 -11.92 2.27 -17.55
CA ILE A 197 -12.74 1.06 -17.70
C ILE A 197 -11.87 -0.18 -17.90
N ILE A 198 -10.90 -0.13 -18.81
CA ILE A 198 -9.96 -1.23 -19.05
C ILE A 198 -9.24 -1.59 -17.75
N SER A 199 -8.78 -0.59 -17.00
CA SER A 199 -8.11 -0.79 -15.72
C SER A 199 -8.98 -1.54 -14.69
N VAL A 200 -10.27 -1.21 -14.59
CA VAL A 200 -11.20 -1.92 -13.69
C VAL A 200 -11.37 -3.39 -14.10
N ILE A 201 -11.44 -3.66 -15.40
CA ILE A 201 -11.57 -5.02 -15.94
C ILE A 201 -10.28 -5.83 -15.75
N GLU A 202 -9.12 -5.22 -16.01
CA GLU A 202 -7.81 -5.87 -15.87
C GLU A 202 -7.42 -6.13 -14.40
N ASN A 203 -7.94 -5.31 -13.48
CA ASN A 203 -7.60 -5.36 -12.06
C ASN A 203 -8.87 -5.50 -11.19
N PRO A 204 -9.61 -6.63 -11.31
CA PRO A 204 -10.89 -6.82 -10.64
C PRO A 204 -10.76 -6.92 -9.12
N ASN A 205 -9.59 -7.27 -8.61
CA ASN A 205 -9.31 -7.37 -7.18
C ASN A 205 -8.78 -6.06 -6.59
N ALA A 206 -8.64 -4.99 -7.39
CA ALA A 206 -7.99 -3.76 -6.93
C ALA A 206 -8.66 -3.16 -5.69
N THR A 207 -7.84 -2.76 -4.71
CA THR A 207 -8.31 -2.04 -3.53
C THR A 207 -8.60 -0.59 -3.91
N ARG A 208 -9.89 -0.24 -3.95
CA ARG A 208 -10.38 1.10 -4.33
C ARG A 208 -11.12 1.76 -3.17
N ASP A 209 -11.02 3.09 -3.11
CA ASP A 209 -11.83 3.92 -2.22
C ASP A 209 -13.27 4.08 -2.77
N ASP A 210 -14.13 4.76 -2.00
CA ASP A 210 -15.53 4.99 -2.37
C ASP A 210 -15.71 5.79 -3.67
N LYS A 211 -14.64 6.45 -4.16
CA LYS A 211 -14.62 7.18 -5.43
C LYS A 211 -14.04 6.33 -6.58
N GLY A 212 -13.74 5.06 -6.34
CA GLY A 212 -13.17 4.15 -7.34
C GLY A 212 -11.67 4.35 -7.60
N ARG A 213 -10.97 5.11 -6.75
CA ARG A 213 -9.53 5.39 -6.87
C ARG A 213 -8.72 4.39 -6.06
N LEU A 214 -7.51 4.07 -6.48
CA LEU A 214 -6.65 3.15 -5.74
C LEU A 214 -6.39 3.65 -4.30
N VAL A 215 -6.44 2.73 -3.34
CA VAL A 215 -6.15 3.01 -1.93
C VAL A 215 -4.64 3.11 -1.70
N VAL A 216 -4.21 4.12 -0.93
CA VAL A 216 -2.80 4.33 -0.56
C VAL A 216 -2.69 4.86 0.87
N GLY A 217 -1.69 4.35 1.59
CA GLY A 217 -1.29 4.86 2.90
C GLY A 217 -0.02 5.69 2.83
N ALA A 218 0.25 6.46 3.88
CA ALA A 218 1.50 7.19 4.05
C ALA A 218 2.00 7.15 5.50
N ALA A 219 3.31 7.00 5.69
CA ALA A 219 3.91 7.04 7.01
C ALA A 219 4.11 8.48 7.50
N VAL A 220 3.95 8.69 8.81
CA VAL A 220 4.19 9.97 9.47
C VAL A 220 5.04 9.76 10.73
N GLY A 221 5.84 10.76 11.08
CA GLY A 221 6.67 10.79 12.29
C GLY A 221 6.05 11.59 13.42
N VAL A 222 6.86 11.91 14.43
CA VAL A 222 6.45 12.77 15.55
C VAL A 222 6.79 14.23 15.30
N SER A 223 7.94 14.53 14.70
CA SER A 223 8.45 15.91 14.64
C SER A 223 7.60 16.81 13.76
N ASP A 224 7.24 16.34 12.56
CA ASP A 224 6.44 17.07 11.56
C ASP A 224 5.07 16.42 11.31
N GLY A 225 4.69 15.45 12.14
CA GLY A 225 3.58 14.53 11.87
C GLY A 225 2.24 15.21 11.59
N LEU A 226 1.89 16.27 12.31
CA LEU A 226 0.60 16.95 12.15
C LEU A 226 0.54 17.77 10.84
N VAL A 227 1.59 18.52 10.52
CA VAL A 227 1.69 19.32 9.28
C VAL A 227 1.77 18.40 8.07
N ARG A 228 2.59 17.33 8.17
CA ARG A 228 2.68 16.30 7.13
C ARG A 228 1.34 15.63 6.87
N THR A 229 0.61 15.27 7.93
CA THR A 229 -0.73 14.69 7.80
C THR A 229 -1.69 15.62 7.08
N GLU A 230 -1.65 16.93 7.36
CA GLU A 230 -2.49 17.91 6.68
C GLU A 230 -2.28 17.92 5.16
N GLU A 231 -1.03 17.93 4.69
CA GLU A 231 -0.73 17.88 3.25
C GLU A 231 -1.09 16.52 2.62
N LEU A 232 -0.90 15.42 3.35
CA LEU A 232 -1.32 14.08 2.88
C LEU A 232 -2.84 13.97 2.74
N VAL A 233 -3.61 14.56 3.66
CA VAL A 233 -5.07 14.63 3.57
C VAL A 233 -5.49 15.45 2.36
N LYS A 234 -4.85 16.60 2.09
CA LYS A 234 -5.09 17.39 0.87
C LYS A 234 -4.79 16.60 -0.41
N ALA A 235 -3.75 15.77 -0.40
CA ALA A 235 -3.42 14.87 -1.50
C ALA A 235 -4.38 13.67 -1.65
N GLY A 236 -5.25 13.44 -0.67
CA GLY A 236 -6.26 12.39 -0.69
C GLY A 236 -5.76 11.03 -0.19
N VAL A 237 -4.84 11.00 0.78
CA VAL A 237 -4.41 9.77 1.46
C VAL A 237 -5.61 9.07 2.12
N ASP A 238 -5.64 7.74 2.09
CA ASP A 238 -6.76 6.96 2.64
C ASP A 238 -6.55 6.58 4.11
N PHE A 239 -5.30 6.44 4.54
CA PHE A 239 -4.92 6.22 5.94
C PHE A 239 -3.48 6.65 6.19
N VAL A 240 -3.16 6.98 7.45
CA VAL A 240 -1.77 7.29 7.84
C VAL A 240 -1.23 6.27 8.82
N VAL A 241 0.08 6.02 8.75
CA VAL A 241 0.81 5.12 9.66
C VAL A 241 1.74 5.95 10.52
N LEU A 242 1.39 6.17 11.79
CA LEU A 242 2.28 6.78 12.78
C LEU A 242 3.35 5.76 13.14
N ASP A 243 4.53 5.90 12.53
CA ASP A 243 5.58 4.87 12.48
C ASP A 243 6.79 5.27 13.34
N SER A 244 7.00 4.50 14.41
CA SER A 244 8.11 4.64 15.36
C SER A 244 8.73 3.30 15.72
N ALA A 245 10.00 3.27 16.13
CA ALA A 245 10.62 2.08 16.72
C ALA A 245 9.98 1.70 18.06
N HIS A 246 9.45 2.69 18.79
CA HIS A 246 8.75 2.48 20.06
C HIS A 246 7.44 3.27 20.13
N GLY A 247 6.37 2.63 19.64
CA GLY A 247 5.03 3.20 19.59
C GLY A 247 4.40 3.47 20.96
N HIS A 248 4.89 2.84 22.03
CA HIS A 248 4.40 3.05 23.40
C HIS A 248 5.08 4.25 24.11
N SER A 249 5.66 5.17 23.33
CA SER A 249 6.23 6.40 23.87
C SER A 249 5.17 7.50 24.04
N LYS A 250 5.37 8.37 25.03
CA LYS A 250 4.45 9.50 25.30
C LYS A 250 4.26 10.41 24.09
N ASN A 251 5.35 10.68 23.36
CA ASN A 251 5.32 11.55 22.19
C ASN A 251 4.45 10.96 21.06
N ILE A 252 4.51 9.65 20.85
CA ILE A 252 3.65 8.96 19.87
C ILE A 252 2.19 9.02 20.29
N MET A 253 1.88 8.74 21.56
CA MET A 253 0.51 8.83 22.08
C MET A 253 -0.06 10.25 21.97
N GLN A 254 0.75 11.28 22.25
CA GLN A 254 0.34 12.68 22.09
C GLN A 254 0.11 13.05 20.62
N MET A 255 1.01 12.64 19.72
CA MET A 255 0.85 12.89 18.28
C MET A 255 -0.39 12.19 17.74
N LEU A 256 -0.64 10.94 18.14
CA LEU A 256 -1.85 10.20 17.78
C LEU A 256 -3.11 10.97 18.18
N LYS A 257 -3.20 11.44 19.43
CA LYS A 257 -4.32 12.27 19.90
C LYS A 257 -4.47 13.54 19.06
N ALA A 258 -3.38 14.26 18.81
CA ALA A 258 -3.39 15.48 18.02
C ALA A 258 -3.89 15.25 16.57
N ILE A 259 -3.45 14.15 15.93
CA ILE A 259 -3.94 13.77 14.59
C ILE A 259 -5.44 13.44 14.65
N LYS A 260 -5.89 12.65 15.62
CA LYS A 260 -7.31 12.27 15.76
C LYS A 260 -8.21 13.46 16.12
N GLU A 261 -7.74 14.42 16.90
CA GLU A 261 -8.46 15.66 17.21
C GLU A 261 -8.64 16.53 15.97
N ARG A 262 -7.60 16.65 15.13
CA ARG A 262 -7.63 17.50 13.93
C ARG A 262 -8.32 16.82 12.73
N PHE A 263 -8.20 15.51 12.63
CA PHE A 263 -8.72 14.69 11.53
C PHE A 263 -9.47 13.45 12.06
N PRO A 264 -10.66 13.62 12.68
CA PRO A 264 -11.38 12.53 13.36
C PRO A 264 -11.75 11.36 12.43
N GLU A 265 -12.09 11.68 11.19
CA GLU A 265 -12.47 10.69 10.18
C GLU A 265 -11.28 9.94 9.57
N LEU A 266 -10.08 10.53 9.59
CA LEU A 266 -8.90 9.90 9.02
C LEU A 266 -8.56 8.61 9.79
N PRO A 267 -8.45 7.45 9.11
CA PRO A 267 -7.95 6.23 9.72
C PRO A 267 -6.45 6.37 10.08
N VAL A 268 -6.11 6.08 11.34
CA VAL A 268 -4.74 6.15 11.84
C VAL A 268 -4.28 4.79 12.35
N ILE A 269 -3.20 4.27 11.77
CA ILE A 269 -2.52 3.05 12.19
C ILE A 269 -1.33 3.45 13.04
N ALA A 270 -1.21 2.93 14.26
CA ALA A 270 -0.14 3.31 15.19
C ALA A 270 0.78 2.13 15.52
N GLY A 271 2.09 2.37 15.53
CA GLY A 271 3.08 1.38 15.95
C GLY A 271 4.53 1.89 15.88
N ASN A 272 5.53 1.03 16.07
CA ASN A 272 5.41 -0.39 16.36
C ASN A 272 5.27 -0.68 17.85
N ILE A 273 4.49 -1.70 18.17
CA ILE A 273 4.34 -2.22 19.54
C ILE A 273 4.56 -3.73 19.56
N ALA A 274 4.76 -4.30 20.75
CA ALA A 274 4.94 -5.75 20.91
C ALA A 274 4.28 -6.31 22.18
N THR A 275 3.49 -5.49 22.90
CA THR A 275 2.95 -5.84 24.22
C THR A 275 1.47 -5.50 24.32
N ALA A 276 0.76 -6.26 25.16
CA ALA A 276 -0.66 -6.06 25.47
C ALA A 276 -0.96 -4.66 26.05
N GLN A 277 -0.10 -4.15 26.94
CA GLN A 277 -0.29 -2.83 27.53
C GLN A 277 -0.17 -1.71 26.49
N ALA A 278 0.83 -1.79 25.60
CA ALA A 278 1.00 -0.82 24.54
C ALA A 278 -0.20 -0.81 23.57
N ALA A 279 -0.76 -1.98 23.30
CA ALA A 279 -1.96 -2.12 22.47
C ALA A 279 -3.15 -1.38 23.11
N LYS A 280 -3.41 -1.64 24.40
CA LYS A 280 -4.49 -0.98 25.13
C LYS A 280 -4.33 0.53 25.11
N ASP A 281 -3.15 1.03 25.47
CA ASP A 281 -2.91 2.47 25.59
C ASP A 281 -3.02 3.20 24.24
N LEU A 282 -2.54 2.60 23.15
CA LEU A 282 -2.70 3.18 21.82
C LEU A 282 -4.15 3.17 21.33
N ILE A 283 -4.92 2.13 21.61
CA ILE A 283 -6.36 2.08 21.30
C ILE A 283 -7.10 3.17 22.06
N GLU A 284 -6.83 3.33 23.36
CA GLU A 284 -7.43 4.39 24.19
C GLU A 284 -7.03 5.81 23.74
N CYS A 285 -5.89 5.95 23.06
CA CYS A 285 -5.49 7.21 22.42
C CYS A 285 -6.16 7.45 21.06
N GLY A 286 -6.92 6.48 20.51
CA GLY A 286 -7.67 6.61 19.27
C GLY A 286 -7.04 5.95 18.05
N ALA A 287 -6.12 5.00 18.22
CA ALA A 287 -5.61 4.20 17.10
C ALA A 287 -6.73 3.33 16.49
N ASP A 288 -6.90 3.41 15.17
CA ASP A 288 -7.90 2.65 14.43
C ASP A 288 -7.40 1.26 14.01
N ALA A 289 -6.07 1.06 14.02
CA ALA A 289 -5.38 -0.21 13.83
C ALA A 289 -4.00 -0.15 14.50
N LEU A 290 -3.41 -1.33 14.80
CA LEU A 290 -2.12 -1.44 15.47
C LEU A 290 -1.08 -2.13 14.58
N LYS A 291 0.13 -1.58 14.50
CA LYS A 291 1.27 -2.20 13.81
C LYS A 291 2.19 -2.90 14.83
N VAL A 292 2.38 -4.21 14.65
CA VAL A 292 2.98 -5.10 15.66
C VAL A 292 4.31 -5.66 15.17
N GLY A 293 5.36 -5.44 15.97
CA GLY A 293 6.67 -6.06 15.77
C GLY A 293 7.82 -5.14 16.14
N ILE A 294 8.64 -5.55 17.11
CA ILE A 294 9.87 -4.83 17.51
C ILE A 294 11.08 -5.73 17.27
N GLY A 295 11.91 -5.32 16.31
CA GLY A 295 13.10 -6.03 15.87
C GLY A 295 12.98 -7.33 15.07
N PRO A 296 11.83 -7.79 14.54
CA PRO A 296 11.77 -9.03 13.76
C PRO A 296 12.25 -8.87 12.30
N GLY A 297 12.42 -7.64 11.82
CA GLY A 297 12.78 -7.36 10.43
C GLY A 297 14.15 -7.91 10.04
N SER A 298 14.30 -8.43 8.82
CA SER A 298 15.52 -9.11 8.35
C SER A 298 16.79 -8.24 8.32
N ILE A 299 16.63 -6.93 8.48
CA ILE A 299 17.69 -5.91 8.40
C ILE A 299 17.69 -5.02 9.65
N CYS A 300 16.90 -5.37 10.67
CA CYS A 300 16.80 -4.63 11.91
C CYS A 300 17.75 -5.24 12.93
N THR A 301 18.54 -4.39 13.57
CA THR A 301 19.50 -4.82 14.61
C THR A 301 19.08 -4.35 16.00
N THR A 302 17.88 -3.76 16.17
CA THR A 302 17.34 -3.30 17.47
C THR A 302 17.53 -4.33 18.58
N ARG A 303 17.19 -5.60 18.35
CA ARG A 303 17.34 -6.67 19.38
C ARG A 303 18.79 -6.90 19.78
N VAL A 304 19.72 -6.74 18.85
CA VAL A 304 21.15 -6.97 19.07
C VAL A 304 21.79 -5.76 19.73
N ILE A 305 21.49 -4.56 19.23
CA ILE A 305 22.13 -3.31 19.66
C ILE A 305 21.53 -2.78 20.97
N SER A 306 20.21 -2.77 21.10
CA SER A 306 19.51 -2.27 22.29
C SER A 306 19.15 -3.36 23.31
N GLY A 307 19.15 -4.63 22.90
CA GLY A 307 18.66 -5.75 23.72
C GLY A 307 17.13 -5.84 23.81
N VAL A 308 16.38 -4.99 23.10
CA VAL A 308 14.91 -4.90 23.21
C VAL A 308 14.21 -5.60 22.03
N GLY A 309 13.19 -6.42 22.34
CA GLY A 309 12.27 -6.98 21.36
C GLY A 309 11.44 -8.13 21.93
N VAL A 310 10.50 -8.62 21.13
CA VAL A 310 9.65 -9.77 21.47
C VAL A 310 9.55 -10.69 20.25
N PRO A 311 9.76 -12.02 20.38
CA PRO A 311 9.51 -12.97 19.30
C PRO A 311 8.16 -12.75 18.61
N GLN A 312 8.17 -12.70 17.27
CA GLN A 312 7.12 -12.03 16.50
C GLN A 312 5.76 -12.71 16.64
N LEU A 313 5.72 -14.05 16.65
CA LEU A 313 4.48 -14.80 16.78
C LEU A 313 3.81 -14.50 18.12
N SER A 314 4.55 -14.58 19.23
CA SER A 314 4.02 -14.24 20.55
C SER A 314 3.61 -12.77 20.69
N ALA A 315 4.34 -11.84 20.04
CA ALA A 315 3.93 -10.44 20.01
C ALA A 315 2.56 -10.27 19.33
N ILE A 316 2.35 -10.93 18.18
CA ILE A 316 1.07 -10.93 17.46
C ILE A 316 -0.05 -11.48 18.34
N MET A 317 0.14 -12.67 18.95
CA MET A 317 -0.89 -13.32 19.78
C MET A 317 -1.30 -12.45 20.99
N LYS A 318 -0.32 -11.87 21.69
CA LYS A 318 -0.59 -11.03 22.87
C LYS A 318 -1.27 -9.71 22.53
N VAL A 319 -0.87 -9.08 21.43
CA VAL A 319 -1.51 -7.83 20.98
C VAL A 319 -2.90 -8.11 20.42
N SER A 320 -3.09 -9.23 19.69
CA SER A 320 -4.39 -9.60 19.12
C SER A 320 -5.44 -9.86 20.20
N GLU A 321 -5.06 -10.50 21.31
CA GLU A 321 -5.99 -10.78 22.42
C GLU A 321 -6.59 -9.49 23.00
N VAL A 322 -5.81 -8.42 23.13
CA VAL A 322 -6.31 -7.11 23.57
C VAL A 322 -7.09 -6.44 22.46
N ALA A 323 -6.52 -6.34 21.26
CA ALA A 323 -7.11 -5.58 20.16
C ALA A 323 -8.49 -6.13 19.74
N ASN A 324 -8.69 -7.45 19.80
CA ASN A 324 -9.97 -8.10 19.53
C ASN A 324 -11.08 -7.65 20.49
N LYS A 325 -10.77 -7.40 21.77
CA LYS A 325 -11.75 -6.90 22.77
C LYS A 325 -12.30 -5.52 22.40
N TYR A 326 -11.54 -4.74 21.63
CA TYR A 326 -11.91 -3.41 21.14
C TYR A 326 -12.32 -3.40 19.67
N ASN A 327 -12.37 -4.57 19.01
CA ASN A 327 -12.61 -4.70 17.57
C ASN A 327 -11.63 -3.85 16.71
N VAL A 328 -10.36 -3.79 17.12
CA VAL A 328 -9.29 -3.08 16.41
C VAL A 328 -8.41 -4.09 15.67
N PRO A 329 -8.24 -4.00 14.33
CA PRO A 329 -7.37 -4.90 13.58
C PRO A 329 -5.89 -4.64 13.89
N ILE A 330 -5.08 -5.68 13.73
CA ILE A 330 -3.62 -5.60 13.90
C ILE A 330 -2.90 -6.03 12.64
N ILE A 331 -1.72 -5.45 12.43
CA ILE A 331 -0.82 -5.70 11.30
C ILE A 331 0.46 -6.34 11.83
N ALA A 332 0.80 -7.54 11.36
CA ALA A 332 2.11 -8.13 11.65
C ALA A 332 3.18 -7.52 10.75
N ASP A 333 4.15 -6.82 11.32
CA ASP A 333 5.21 -6.11 10.60
C ASP A 333 6.59 -6.75 10.84
N GLY A 334 7.17 -7.33 9.79
CA GLY A 334 8.50 -7.94 9.79
C GLY A 334 8.56 -9.41 10.24
N GLY A 335 9.72 -10.03 10.00
CA GLY A 335 9.99 -11.45 10.33
C GLY A 335 9.46 -12.48 9.34
N ILE A 336 8.70 -12.05 8.32
CA ILE A 336 8.09 -12.93 7.31
C ILE A 336 9.11 -13.20 6.19
N ARG A 337 9.37 -14.48 5.93
CA ARG A 337 10.28 -14.92 4.85
C ARG A 337 9.53 -15.68 3.76
N PHE A 338 8.60 -16.53 4.18
CA PHE A 338 7.83 -17.41 3.29
C PHE A 338 6.33 -17.21 3.48
N SER A 339 5.53 -17.69 2.52
CA SER A 339 4.06 -17.67 2.61
C SER A 339 3.54 -18.40 3.86
N GLY A 340 4.23 -19.45 4.33
CA GLY A 340 3.89 -20.13 5.58
C GLY A 340 3.95 -19.21 6.81
N ASP A 341 4.90 -18.28 6.87
CA ASP A 341 4.99 -17.30 7.96
C ASP A 341 3.79 -16.34 7.94
N ILE A 342 3.29 -16.00 6.74
CA ILE A 342 2.07 -15.20 6.57
C ILE A 342 0.86 -15.96 7.12
N VAL A 343 0.70 -17.24 6.80
CA VAL A 343 -0.41 -18.07 7.33
C VAL A 343 -0.34 -18.11 8.85
N LYS A 344 0.85 -18.35 9.42
CA LYS A 344 1.06 -18.36 10.88
C LYS A 344 0.72 -17.01 11.52
N ALA A 345 1.12 -15.90 10.91
CA ALA A 345 0.81 -14.55 11.41
C ALA A 345 -0.70 -14.27 11.40
N LEU A 346 -1.40 -14.60 10.32
CA LEU A 346 -2.86 -14.43 10.19
C LEU A 346 -3.60 -15.34 11.18
N ALA A 347 -3.20 -16.61 11.28
CA ALA A 347 -3.71 -17.57 12.25
C ALA A 347 -3.52 -17.12 13.70
N ALA A 348 -2.40 -16.45 14.02
CA ALA A 348 -2.12 -15.90 15.35
C ALA A 348 -2.97 -14.66 15.72
N GLY A 349 -3.82 -14.19 14.80
CA GLY A 349 -4.77 -13.09 15.03
C GLY A 349 -4.45 -11.81 14.25
N ALA A 350 -3.39 -11.78 13.43
CA ALA A 350 -3.19 -10.64 12.54
C ALA A 350 -4.32 -10.53 11.52
N SER A 351 -4.74 -9.31 11.22
CA SER A 351 -5.71 -9.06 10.14
C SER A 351 -5.00 -8.91 8.80
N THR A 352 -3.83 -8.28 8.80
CA THR A 352 -2.98 -8.12 7.62
C THR A 352 -1.51 -8.26 7.99
N VAL A 353 -0.65 -8.38 6.98
CA VAL A 353 0.81 -8.48 7.15
C VAL A 353 1.52 -7.39 6.35
N MET A 354 2.55 -6.78 6.95
CA MET A 354 3.42 -5.81 6.31
C MET A 354 4.80 -6.44 6.05
N MET A 355 5.27 -6.33 4.81
CA MET A 355 6.50 -6.97 4.35
C MET A 355 7.42 -5.95 3.67
N GLY A 356 8.71 -6.03 3.99
CA GLY A 356 9.77 -5.21 3.38
C GLY A 356 10.59 -6.00 2.35
N ASN A 357 11.48 -6.86 2.85
CA ASN A 357 12.45 -7.64 2.05
C ASN A 357 11.80 -8.39 0.86
N ILE A 358 10.65 -9.01 1.10
CA ILE A 358 9.93 -9.77 0.07
C ILE A 358 9.65 -8.90 -1.16
N PHE A 359 9.28 -7.63 -0.96
CA PHE A 359 8.95 -6.68 -2.03
C PHE A 359 10.11 -5.80 -2.48
N ALA A 360 11.18 -5.63 -1.69
CA ALA A 360 12.33 -4.79 -2.05
C ALA A 360 13.05 -5.24 -3.33
N GLY A 361 12.96 -6.53 -3.68
CA GLY A 361 13.58 -7.10 -4.87
C GLY A 361 12.78 -6.93 -6.16
N THR A 362 11.57 -6.35 -6.12
CA THR A 362 10.70 -6.27 -7.31
C THR A 362 11.01 -5.06 -8.18
N GLU A 363 10.55 -5.08 -9.43
CA GLU A 363 10.76 -4.01 -10.39
C GLU A 363 10.25 -2.66 -9.89
N GLU A 364 9.10 -2.65 -9.20
CA GLU A 364 8.40 -1.45 -8.74
C GLU A 364 9.03 -0.82 -7.49
N ALA A 365 9.86 -1.57 -6.76
CA ALA A 365 10.56 -1.06 -5.59
C ALA A 365 11.57 0.04 -6.00
N PRO A 366 11.68 1.14 -5.24
CA PRO A 366 12.54 2.28 -5.58
C PRO A 366 14.04 1.98 -5.44
N GLY A 367 14.42 0.88 -4.79
CA GLY A 367 15.82 0.45 -4.65
C GLY A 367 16.52 0.32 -6.01
N GLU A 368 17.78 0.74 -6.04
CA GLU A 368 18.62 0.71 -7.24
C GLU A 368 18.95 -0.73 -7.64
N THR A 369 18.92 -1.01 -8.94
CA THR A 369 19.32 -2.31 -9.49
C THR A 369 20.85 -2.41 -9.57
N ILE A 370 21.40 -3.41 -8.91
CA ILE A 370 22.85 -3.69 -8.82
C ILE A 370 23.14 -4.99 -9.55
N ILE A 371 24.20 -5.02 -10.37
CA ILE A 371 24.70 -6.28 -10.96
C ILE A 371 25.85 -6.78 -10.07
N TYR A 372 25.68 -7.95 -9.49
CA TYR A 372 26.69 -8.60 -8.66
C TYR A 372 26.88 -10.05 -9.10
N GLN A 373 28.11 -10.44 -9.41
CA GLN A 373 28.46 -11.78 -9.91
C GLN A 373 27.57 -12.25 -11.08
N GLY A 374 27.23 -11.34 -12.00
CA GLY A 374 26.40 -11.63 -13.18
C GLY A 374 24.90 -11.80 -12.90
N ARG A 375 24.44 -11.63 -11.65
CA ARG A 375 23.02 -11.65 -11.27
C ARG A 375 22.54 -10.25 -10.91
N LYS A 376 21.24 -10.00 -11.11
CA LYS A 376 20.58 -8.75 -10.74
C LYS A 376 20.14 -8.81 -9.27
N PHE A 377 20.42 -7.74 -8.55
CA PHE A 377 19.99 -7.49 -7.18
C PHE A 377 19.36 -6.09 -7.10
N LYS A 378 18.67 -5.81 -6.00
CA LYS A 378 18.25 -4.45 -5.63
C LYS A 378 18.80 -4.05 -4.27
N SER A 379 19.13 -2.77 -4.11
CA SER A 379 19.50 -2.21 -2.82
C SER A 379 18.34 -2.25 -1.84
N TYR A 380 18.61 -2.66 -0.61
CA TYR A 380 17.63 -2.77 0.46
C TYR A 380 18.25 -2.37 1.79
N ARG A 381 17.62 -1.44 2.51
CA ARG A 381 18.19 -0.91 3.77
C ARG A 381 17.15 -0.66 4.83
N GLY A 382 17.61 -0.73 6.08
CA GLY A 382 16.75 -0.57 7.25
C GLY A 382 16.53 0.90 7.52
N MET A 383 15.34 1.27 8.00
CA MET A 383 15.12 2.65 8.43
C MET A 383 16.07 3.04 9.56
N GLY A 384 16.64 2.08 10.29
CA GLY A 384 17.66 2.32 11.32
C GLY A 384 19.10 2.27 10.80
N SER A 385 19.33 2.11 9.49
CA SER A 385 20.68 2.18 8.91
C SER A 385 21.16 3.63 8.83
N LEU A 386 22.47 3.84 8.83
CA LEU A 386 23.06 5.18 8.74
C LEU A 386 22.52 5.95 7.53
N ALA A 387 22.56 5.37 6.33
CA ALA A 387 22.11 6.08 5.14
C ALA A 387 20.61 6.38 5.10
N ALA A 388 19.77 5.60 5.81
CA ALA A 388 18.35 5.91 5.94
C ALA A 388 18.11 6.99 6.99
N MET A 389 18.84 6.96 8.11
CA MET A 389 18.75 7.95 9.18
C MET A 389 19.21 9.32 8.68
N GLU A 390 20.32 9.40 7.94
CA GLU A 390 20.81 10.63 7.30
C GLU A 390 19.78 11.27 6.35
N LYS A 391 18.87 10.48 5.77
CA LYS A 391 17.80 10.93 4.87
C LYS A 391 16.46 11.21 5.54
N GLY A 392 16.39 11.19 6.87
CA GLY A 392 15.22 11.70 7.60
C GLY A 392 14.48 10.70 8.49
N SER A 393 15.04 9.52 8.77
CA SER A 393 14.43 8.55 9.69
C SER A 393 14.97 8.58 11.12
N LYS A 394 15.73 9.62 11.48
CA LYS A 394 16.29 9.79 12.84
C LYS A 394 15.22 9.83 13.94
N ASP A 395 14.08 10.48 13.67
CA ASP A 395 12.96 10.62 14.61
C ASP A 395 12.37 9.28 15.03
N ARG A 396 12.34 8.32 14.09
CA ARG A 396 11.89 6.95 14.35
C ARG A 396 12.69 6.27 15.47
N TYR A 397 13.96 6.62 15.64
CA TYR A 397 14.90 6.05 16.61
C TYR A 397 15.35 7.06 17.68
N PHE A 398 14.58 8.15 17.89
CA PHE A 398 14.84 9.15 18.94
C PHE A 398 16.22 9.85 18.82
N GLN A 399 16.75 9.98 17.60
CA GLN A 399 18.08 10.54 17.33
C GLN A 399 18.05 11.84 16.50
N GLU A 400 16.94 12.59 16.52
CA GLU A 400 16.74 13.81 15.71
C GLU A 400 17.83 14.86 15.90
N ASN A 401 18.23 15.06 17.17
CA ASN A 401 19.22 16.06 17.57
C ASN A 401 20.65 15.50 17.60
N VAL A 402 20.89 14.29 17.09
CA VAL A 402 22.21 13.64 17.09
C VAL A 402 22.92 13.94 15.76
N PRO A 403 24.17 14.49 15.81
CA PRO A 403 25.01 14.67 14.62
C PRO A 403 25.25 13.34 13.88
N ASN A 404 25.41 13.40 12.56
CA ASN A 404 25.53 12.19 11.73
C ASN A 404 26.70 11.29 12.17
N GLU A 405 27.81 11.88 12.59
CA GLU A 405 29.03 11.17 13.01
C GLU A 405 28.85 10.39 14.32
N LYS A 406 27.77 10.64 15.05
CA LYS A 406 27.48 10.04 16.37
C LYS A 406 26.20 9.20 16.38
N LEU A 407 25.62 8.92 15.21
CA LEU A 407 24.43 8.09 15.11
C LEU A 407 24.73 6.66 15.57
N VAL A 408 23.78 6.07 16.30
CA VAL A 408 23.80 4.66 16.71
C VAL A 408 22.77 3.92 15.85
N PRO A 409 23.19 3.21 14.79
CA PRO A 409 22.25 2.57 13.87
C PRO A 409 21.62 1.31 14.47
N GLU A 410 20.32 1.16 14.22
CA GLU A 410 19.51 -0.02 14.58
C GLU A 410 19.07 -0.81 13.34
N GLY A 411 19.80 -0.65 12.22
CA GLY A 411 19.61 -1.41 11.00
C GLY A 411 20.84 -1.45 10.13
N VAL A 412 20.78 -2.29 9.10
CA VAL A 412 21.87 -2.50 8.13
C VAL A 412 21.44 -2.19 6.70
N GLU A 413 22.42 -2.14 5.81
CA GLU A 413 22.24 -2.04 4.37
C GLU A 413 22.64 -3.37 3.72
N ALA A 414 21.86 -3.80 2.75
CA ALA A 414 22.02 -5.08 2.08
C ALA A 414 21.57 -4.97 0.62
N MET A 415 21.73 -6.07 -0.09
CA MET A 415 21.13 -6.25 -1.41
C MET A 415 20.28 -7.52 -1.39
N VAL A 416 19.14 -7.48 -2.09
CA VAL A 416 18.24 -8.62 -2.23
C VAL A 416 18.18 -9.06 -3.69
N PRO A 417 18.03 -10.36 -3.99
CA PRO A 417 17.90 -10.81 -5.37
C PRO A 417 16.74 -10.12 -6.08
N TYR A 418 16.91 -9.83 -7.38
CA TYR A 418 15.83 -9.32 -8.21
C TYR A 418 14.75 -10.38 -8.42
N LYS A 419 13.48 -10.02 -8.23
CA LYS A 419 12.33 -10.96 -8.16
C LYS A 419 11.32 -10.80 -9.31
N GLY A 420 11.54 -9.90 -10.25
CA GLY A 420 10.56 -9.58 -11.30
C GLY A 420 9.50 -8.60 -10.82
N GLU A 421 8.30 -8.67 -11.37
CA GLU A 421 7.17 -7.79 -11.02
C GLU A 421 6.54 -8.21 -9.67
N VAL A 422 6.05 -7.24 -8.90
CA VAL A 422 5.43 -7.52 -7.59
C VAL A 422 4.17 -8.38 -7.71
N LYS A 423 3.47 -8.28 -8.84
CA LYS A 423 2.30 -9.10 -9.17
C LYS A 423 2.62 -10.59 -9.08
N ASP A 424 3.71 -11.03 -9.70
CA ASP A 424 4.10 -12.44 -9.71
C ASP A 424 4.44 -12.93 -8.30
N VAL A 425 5.11 -12.09 -7.52
CA VAL A 425 5.43 -12.37 -6.11
C VAL A 425 4.14 -12.50 -5.28
N ILE A 426 3.18 -11.59 -5.44
CA ILE A 426 1.89 -11.63 -4.73
C ILE A 426 1.13 -12.91 -5.06
N VAL A 427 1.05 -13.30 -6.34
CA VAL A 427 0.38 -14.53 -6.78
C VAL A 427 0.93 -15.76 -6.07
N GLN A 428 2.25 -15.86 -5.92
CA GLN A 428 2.89 -16.98 -5.21
C GLN A 428 2.59 -16.96 -3.70
N LEU A 429 2.69 -15.78 -3.07
CA LEU A 429 2.43 -15.63 -1.65
C LEU A 429 0.98 -15.96 -1.30
N ILE A 430 0.02 -15.40 -2.04
CA ILE A 430 -1.41 -15.63 -1.79
C ILE A 430 -1.81 -17.07 -2.11
N GLY A 431 -1.20 -17.70 -3.13
CA GLY A 431 -1.36 -19.12 -3.40
C GLY A 431 -0.92 -19.99 -2.22
N GLY A 432 0.23 -19.68 -1.62
CA GLY A 432 0.68 -20.35 -0.40
C GLY A 432 -0.23 -20.13 0.80
N VAL A 433 -0.79 -18.92 0.96
CA VAL A 433 -1.76 -18.61 2.00
C VAL A 433 -3.04 -19.44 1.85
N LYS A 434 -3.61 -19.48 0.64
CA LYS A 434 -4.80 -20.28 0.31
C LYS A 434 -4.54 -21.77 0.49
N ALA A 435 -3.36 -22.27 0.14
CA ALA A 435 -2.98 -23.66 0.41
C ALA A 435 -2.97 -23.96 1.92
N GLY A 436 -2.32 -23.10 2.73
CA GLY A 436 -2.29 -23.25 4.19
C GLY A 436 -3.67 -23.21 4.83
N MET A 437 -4.53 -22.29 4.39
CA MET A 437 -5.93 -22.22 4.82
C MET A 437 -6.72 -23.47 4.40
N GLY A 438 -6.46 -24.02 3.21
CA GLY A 438 -7.04 -25.27 2.74
C GLY A 438 -6.70 -26.46 3.63
N TYR A 439 -5.44 -26.57 4.10
CA TYR A 439 -5.04 -27.62 5.06
C TYR A 439 -5.69 -27.49 6.45
N ILE A 440 -6.15 -26.30 6.82
CA ILE A 440 -6.82 -26.02 8.10
C ILE A 440 -8.36 -26.12 7.97
N GLY A 441 -8.86 -26.17 6.74
CA GLY A 441 -10.30 -26.12 6.46
C GLY A 441 -10.91 -24.75 6.78
N ALA A 442 -10.19 -23.66 6.50
CA ALA A 442 -10.64 -22.30 6.73
C ALA A 442 -11.08 -21.62 5.43
N GLU A 443 -12.37 -21.30 5.32
CA GLU A 443 -12.94 -20.62 4.15
C GLU A 443 -12.61 -19.13 4.06
N ASN A 444 -12.27 -18.49 5.18
CA ASN A 444 -11.87 -17.09 5.26
C ASN A 444 -10.91 -16.82 6.43
N ILE A 445 -10.41 -15.59 6.53
CA ILE A 445 -9.41 -15.18 7.55
C ILE A 445 -9.94 -15.33 8.99
N GLU A 446 -11.23 -15.09 9.23
CA GLU A 446 -11.82 -15.26 10.56
C GLU A 446 -11.98 -16.75 10.93
N ALA A 447 -12.33 -17.60 9.95
CA ALA A 447 -12.30 -19.05 10.13
C ALA A 447 -10.89 -19.55 10.42
N LEU A 448 -9.86 -19.01 9.76
CA LEU A 448 -8.45 -19.35 10.01
C LEU A 448 -8.07 -19.06 11.46
N LYS A 449 -8.35 -17.85 11.96
CA LYS A 449 -8.07 -17.45 13.35
C LYS A 449 -8.79 -18.34 14.38
N ARG A 450 -10.04 -18.72 14.10
CA ARG A 450 -10.85 -19.55 15.00
C ARG A 450 -10.41 -21.02 15.02
N ARG A 451 -10.03 -21.56 13.87
CA ARG A 451 -9.67 -22.98 13.73
C ARG A 451 -8.21 -23.26 14.02
N ALA A 452 -7.31 -22.30 13.81
CA ALA A 452 -5.87 -22.54 13.88
C ALA A 452 -5.43 -23.14 15.23
N GLU A 453 -4.76 -24.29 15.15
CA GLU A 453 -4.06 -24.91 16.27
C GLU A 453 -2.57 -24.93 15.95
N PHE A 454 -1.76 -24.41 16.87
CA PHE A 454 -0.31 -24.39 16.72
C PHE A 454 0.31 -25.57 17.47
N ILE A 455 1.26 -26.24 16.83
CA ILE A 455 2.15 -27.20 17.49
C ILE A 455 3.53 -26.57 17.64
N LYS A 456 4.10 -26.67 18.84
CA LYS A 456 5.48 -26.28 19.08
C LYS A 456 6.41 -27.36 18.56
N ILE A 457 7.47 -26.96 17.88
CA ILE A 457 8.42 -27.88 17.26
C ILE A 457 9.84 -27.66 17.81
N THR A 458 10.73 -28.59 17.49
CA THR A 458 12.15 -28.49 17.85
C THR A 458 12.98 -28.01 16.67
N ASN A 459 14.23 -27.63 16.90
CA ASN A 459 15.14 -27.27 15.81
C ASN A 459 15.35 -28.41 14.79
N ALA A 460 15.27 -29.68 15.21
CA ALA A 460 15.35 -30.81 14.30
C ALA A 460 14.17 -30.80 13.30
N SER A 461 12.97 -30.45 13.78
CA SER A 461 11.80 -30.28 12.92
C SER A 461 11.93 -29.08 11.98
N VAL A 462 12.62 -28.00 12.39
CA VAL A 462 12.90 -26.88 11.48
C VAL A 462 13.76 -27.32 10.31
N ILE A 463 14.79 -28.14 10.56
CA ILE A 463 15.62 -28.73 9.52
C ILE A 463 14.77 -29.64 8.62
N GLU A 464 13.89 -30.46 9.21
CA GLU A 464 12.96 -31.34 8.47
C GLU A 464 11.96 -30.57 7.59
N ASN A 465 11.48 -29.41 8.04
CA ASN A 465 10.51 -28.58 7.31
C ASN A 465 11.03 -28.08 5.96
N HIS A 466 12.34 -27.89 5.84
CA HIS A 466 13.01 -27.46 4.61
C HIS A 466 13.42 -28.70 3.78
N PRO A 467 13.51 -28.60 2.44
CA PRO A 467 14.13 -29.66 1.64
C PRO A 467 15.54 -29.96 2.17
N HIS A 468 15.78 -31.22 2.52
CA HIS A 468 17.03 -31.72 3.09
C HIS A 468 17.52 -32.95 2.32
N ASP A 469 18.82 -33.24 2.44
CA ASP A 469 19.49 -34.39 1.81
C ASP A 469 19.40 -34.44 0.26
N VAL A 470 19.25 -33.29 -0.39
CA VAL A 470 19.22 -33.14 -1.86
C VAL A 470 19.97 -31.91 -2.35
N GLN A 471 20.41 -31.93 -3.60
CA GLN A 471 20.92 -30.73 -4.29
C GLN A 471 19.82 -30.11 -5.15
N ILE A 472 19.44 -28.87 -4.83
CA ILE A 472 18.42 -28.13 -5.59
C ILE A 472 18.99 -27.76 -6.97
N THR A 473 18.41 -28.31 -8.03
CA THR A 473 18.82 -28.02 -9.43
C THR A 473 18.09 -26.82 -10.01
N ARG A 474 16.90 -26.51 -9.50
CA ARG A 474 16.08 -25.36 -9.90
C ARG A 474 15.24 -24.89 -8.72
N GLU A 475 15.41 -23.62 -8.34
CA GLU A 475 14.60 -22.99 -7.30
C GLU A 475 13.17 -22.71 -7.78
N ALA A 476 12.23 -22.79 -6.86
CA ALA A 476 10.84 -22.45 -7.11
C ALA A 476 10.60 -20.95 -6.78
N PRO A 477 9.67 -20.26 -7.47
CA PRO A 477 9.36 -18.84 -7.24
C PRO A 477 8.85 -18.48 -5.84
N ASN A 478 8.57 -19.46 -5.00
CA ASN A 478 8.03 -19.32 -3.65
C ASN A 478 8.98 -19.87 -2.57
N TYR A 479 10.16 -20.38 -2.95
CA TYR A 479 11.13 -20.95 -2.03
C TYR A 479 12.56 -20.58 -2.45
N PHE A 480 13.14 -19.65 -1.70
CA PHE A 480 14.48 -19.13 -1.90
C PHE A 480 15.24 -19.22 -0.58
N PHE A 481 15.63 -20.43 -0.20
CA PHE A 481 16.48 -20.67 0.95
C PHE A 481 17.88 -20.94 0.41
N SER A 482 18.81 -20.02 0.69
CA SER A 482 20.22 -20.09 0.30
C SER A 482 21.07 -20.72 1.39
#